data_AF-A0A382D912-F1
#
_entry.id   AF-A0A382D912-F1
#
_cell.length_a   1.000
_cell.length_b   1.000
_cell.length_c   1.000
_cell.angle_alpha   90.00
_cell.angle_beta   90.00
_cell.angle_gamma   90.00
#
_symmetry.space_group_name_H-M   'P 1'
#
loop_
_entity.id
_entity.type
_entity.pdbx_description
1 polymer ?
#
loop_
_entity_poly.entity_id
_entity_poly.type
_entity_poly.pdbx_seq_one_letter_code
_entity_poly.pdbx_strand_id
1 'polypeptide(L)'
;MQLGGKTAVELSNMMYLSKRFVCTSFATLALLSASEVQAETFEIGKNDSIVILGNTFAERMHLFGYFETFLHSRFPEHRLRVRYLAWPAEEVGERIRPKGFPRLFGELHGNRADVVFICYGMNESFRGTAGAGHFRHEMERFTDQLLAERFNGKSPPRVVLVTPVAQEASAATVDVPARNAALQEYSQVILQVAAKLGVHAVDLFSATTERALDQGGKLTFNGIHLTESGYQVVSRMVASQLGLLDETPALQTADVPSGIDSFRRLVYEKNFWHQLWWHAPNASYIHGRRNQTPGSKHLGSERKQSRQLVDDMDRQIWEAQKPRVANIWRKTPVEGKPIWFPTPASRSISGNQPEALWAVEEDGKPGRVKSPARELEMMKVAPGYQVNLFASEVNFPIANPMALQFDSSGRLWVGNTPTWPHPLPGKQPSDSIVVLEDRNGDGEADKHTVFLDRLNLL
;
A
#
# COMPACT_ATOMS: atom_id res chain seq x y z
N MET A 1 10.48 31.39 58.82
CA MET A 1 11.04 32.36 59.78
C MET A 1 12.39 32.79 59.22
N GLN A 2 12.50 34.05 58.79
CA GLN A 2 13.53 34.55 57.89
C GLN A 2 14.34 35.62 58.64
N LEU A 3 15.67 35.45 58.72
CA LEU A 3 16.66 36.48 59.12
C LEU A 3 17.93 36.11 58.32
N GLY A 4 18.39 36.84 57.31
CA GLY A 4 18.95 38.21 57.36
C GLY A 4 20.35 38.13 58.02
N GLY A 5 21.51 38.27 57.39
CA GLY A 5 21.95 39.09 56.26
C GLY A 5 22.88 40.20 56.79
N LYS A 6 24.17 40.23 56.40
CA LYS A 6 25.13 41.38 56.30
C LYS A 6 26.61 40.92 56.33
N THR A 7 27.37 41.11 55.22
CA THR A 7 28.50 42.07 54.98
C THR A 7 29.75 41.85 55.84
N ALA A 8 31.02 42.03 55.46
CA ALA A 8 31.82 42.31 54.25
C ALA A 8 33.31 42.34 54.71
N VAL A 9 34.27 42.58 53.79
CA VAL A 9 35.65 43.12 53.98
C VAL A 9 36.85 42.14 53.83
N GLU A 10 37.43 42.19 52.63
CA GLU A 10 38.84 42.42 52.21
C GLU A 10 40.10 41.88 52.93
N LEU A 11 40.94 41.23 52.09
CA LEU A 11 42.38 41.39 51.83
C LEU A 11 43.40 41.39 52.98
N SER A 12 44.38 40.47 52.95
CA SER A 12 45.78 40.73 52.50
C SER A 12 46.77 39.60 52.84
N ASN A 13 47.83 39.52 52.02
CA ASN A 13 48.86 38.49 51.89
C ASN A 13 49.83 38.37 53.09
N MET A 14 50.41 37.18 53.35
CA MET A 14 51.71 36.71 52.82
C MET A 14 52.48 35.74 53.77
N MET A 15 52.89 34.60 53.21
CA MET A 15 54.07 33.75 53.51
C MET A 15 54.23 33.06 54.89
N TYR A 16 54.28 31.72 54.90
CA TYR A 16 55.53 30.96 55.09
C TYR A 16 55.37 29.47 54.70
N LEU A 17 56.39 28.94 54.01
CA LEU A 17 56.54 27.59 53.45
C LEU A 17 56.47 26.45 54.50
N SER A 18 55.90 25.30 54.14
CA SER A 18 56.63 24.01 54.17
C SER A 18 55.85 22.82 53.59
N LYS A 19 56.41 22.26 52.50
CA LYS A 19 56.44 20.86 52.04
C LYS A 19 55.25 19.95 52.39
N ARG A 20 54.36 19.69 51.41
CA ARG A 20 53.63 18.41 51.30
C ARG A 20 53.37 18.01 49.84
N PHE A 21 53.80 16.79 49.51
CA PHE A 21 53.35 15.85 48.48
C PHE A 21 52.57 16.40 47.28
N VAL A 22 53.22 16.42 46.11
CA VAL A 22 52.56 16.50 44.81
C VAL A 22 52.07 15.09 44.45
N CYS A 23 50.78 14.83 44.66
CA CYS A 23 50.07 13.79 43.91
C CYS A 23 49.80 14.35 42.51
N THR A 24 50.57 13.90 41.53
CA THR A 24 50.28 14.10 40.11
C THR A 24 49.02 13.32 39.73
N SER A 25 47.86 13.97 39.85
CA SER A 25 46.62 13.49 39.22
C SER A 25 46.76 13.64 37.70
N PHE A 26 47.12 12.56 37.02
CA PHE A 26 46.88 12.42 35.59
C PHE A 26 45.37 12.31 35.37
N ALA A 27 44.70 13.43 35.12
CA ALA A 27 43.38 13.42 34.52
C ALA A 27 43.54 13.08 33.04
N THR A 28 43.54 11.78 32.72
CA THR A 28 43.29 11.30 31.36
C THR A 28 41.85 11.70 31.00
N LEU A 29 41.71 12.84 30.32
CA LEU A 29 40.51 13.20 29.60
C LEU A 29 40.39 12.19 28.45
N ALA A 30 39.71 11.07 28.69
CA ALA A 30 39.28 10.18 27.63
C ALA A 30 38.25 10.95 26.80
N LEU A 31 38.73 11.58 25.73
CA LEU A 31 37.91 11.96 24.60
C LEU A 31 37.28 10.68 24.07
N LEU A 32 36.10 10.35 24.59
CA LEU A 32 35.13 9.54 23.87
C LEU A 32 34.81 10.34 22.61
N SER A 33 35.60 10.14 21.57
CA SER A 33 35.17 10.39 20.21
C SER A 33 33.93 9.53 20.04
N ALA A 34 32.75 10.14 20.22
CA ALA A 34 31.55 9.62 19.64
C ALA A 34 31.85 9.57 18.14
N SER A 35 32.23 8.40 17.64
CA SER A 35 32.13 8.13 16.22
C SER A 35 30.68 8.38 15.90
N GLU A 36 30.39 9.51 15.25
CA GLU A 36 29.17 9.66 14.49
C GLU A 36 29.15 8.46 13.55
N VAL A 37 28.34 7.46 13.91
CA VAL A 37 27.99 6.39 12.99
C VAL A 37 27.17 7.08 11.92
N GLN A 38 27.85 7.56 10.88
CA GLN A 38 27.22 7.99 9.66
C GLN A 38 26.36 6.80 9.23
N ALA A 39 25.04 6.93 9.32
CA ALA A 39 24.13 5.88 8.86
C ALA A 39 24.49 5.58 7.40
N GLU A 40 24.84 4.33 7.12
CA GLU A 40 25.26 3.90 5.79
C GLU A 40 24.12 4.18 4.81
N THR A 41 24.38 4.99 3.78
CA THR A 41 23.41 5.31 2.74
C THR A 41 22.92 4.02 2.08
N PHE A 42 21.61 3.84 2.01
CA PHE A 42 21.04 2.65 1.36
C PHE A 42 21.31 2.67 -0.14
N GLU A 43 21.94 1.63 -0.67
CA GLU A 43 22.23 1.55 -2.11
C GLU A 43 21.02 1.04 -2.90
N ILE A 44 20.59 1.81 -3.91
CA ILE A 44 19.67 1.38 -4.96
C ILE A 44 20.48 1.13 -6.23
N GLY A 45 20.48 -0.10 -6.71
CA GLY A 45 21.23 -0.57 -7.87
C GLY A 45 20.49 -0.39 -9.20
N LYS A 46 21.21 -0.50 -10.30
CA LYS A 46 20.62 -0.51 -11.65
C LYS A 46 19.85 -1.82 -11.89
N ASN A 47 18.63 -1.67 -12.39
CA ASN A 47 17.64 -2.70 -12.71
C ASN A 47 17.09 -3.44 -11.49
N ASP A 48 17.25 -2.88 -10.29
CA ASP A 48 16.70 -3.44 -9.07
C ASP A 48 15.19 -3.65 -9.18
N SER A 49 14.76 -4.84 -8.77
CA SER A 49 13.36 -5.15 -8.45
C SER A 49 13.12 -4.94 -6.96
N ILE A 50 12.35 -3.91 -6.63
CA ILE A 50 11.99 -3.51 -5.29
C ILE A 50 10.60 -4.06 -4.97
N VAL A 51 10.52 -4.94 -3.96
CA VAL A 51 9.26 -5.49 -3.48
C VAL A 51 8.92 -4.91 -2.12
N ILE A 52 7.70 -4.42 -1.97
CA ILE A 52 7.20 -3.84 -0.71
C ILE A 52 6.15 -4.80 -0.14
N LEU A 53 6.42 -5.31 1.06
CA LEU A 53 5.59 -6.21 1.85
C LEU A 53 5.03 -5.48 3.06
N GLY A 54 3.87 -5.92 3.55
CA GLY A 54 3.30 -5.37 4.76
C GLY A 54 1.78 -5.47 4.78
N ASN A 55 1.22 -4.75 5.75
CA ASN A 55 -0.21 -4.60 5.92
C ASN A 55 -0.76 -3.41 5.13
N THR A 56 -1.90 -2.87 5.58
CA THR A 56 -2.60 -1.71 4.99
C THR A 56 -1.69 -0.50 4.77
N PHE A 57 -0.67 -0.26 5.61
CA PHE A 57 0.27 0.84 5.39
C PHE A 57 1.01 0.68 4.05
N ALA A 58 1.60 -0.49 3.81
CA ALA A 58 2.34 -0.80 2.59
C ALA A 58 1.44 -0.95 1.37
N GLU A 59 0.24 -1.52 1.54
CA GLU A 59 -0.74 -1.64 0.46
C GLU A 59 -1.11 -0.24 -0.04
N ARG A 60 -1.53 0.67 0.83
CA ARG A 60 -1.98 2.00 0.38
C ARG A 60 -0.87 2.92 -0.14
N MET A 61 0.42 2.55 -0.01
CA MET A 61 1.52 3.29 -0.66
C MET A 61 1.36 3.35 -2.18
N HIS A 62 0.84 2.27 -2.80
CA HIS A 62 0.68 2.18 -4.26
C HIS A 62 -0.40 3.11 -4.79
N LEU A 63 -1.41 3.40 -3.95
CA LEU A 63 -2.53 4.26 -4.31
C LEU A 63 -2.06 5.69 -4.56
N PHE A 64 -1.17 6.22 -3.71
CA PHE A 64 -0.69 7.61 -3.82
C PHE A 64 0.65 7.75 -4.57
N GLY A 65 1.49 6.71 -4.57
CA GLY A 65 2.66 6.59 -5.44
C GLY A 65 3.85 7.54 -5.13
N TYR A 66 3.89 8.19 -3.97
CA TYR A 66 4.94 9.18 -3.65
C TYR A 66 6.34 8.59 -3.58
N PHE A 67 6.52 7.50 -2.81
CA PHE A 67 7.84 6.88 -2.65
C PHE A 67 8.38 6.32 -3.96
N GLU A 68 7.55 5.62 -4.74
CA GLU A 68 7.95 5.09 -6.05
C GLU A 68 8.26 6.21 -7.05
N THR A 69 7.44 7.29 -7.07
CA THR A 69 7.74 8.48 -7.88
C THR A 69 9.09 9.07 -7.52
N PHE A 70 9.40 9.17 -6.22
CA PHE A 70 10.71 9.61 -5.75
C PHE A 70 11.85 8.71 -6.25
N LEU A 71 11.73 7.39 -6.13
CA LEU A 71 12.76 6.46 -6.58
C LEU A 71 13.07 6.63 -8.08
N HIS A 72 12.04 6.68 -8.92
CA HIS A 72 12.23 6.90 -10.36
C HIS A 72 12.82 8.28 -10.70
N SER A 73 12.50 9.31 -9.91
CA SER A 73 13.06 10.66 -10.07
C SER A 73 14.51 10.77 -9.60
N ARG A 74 14.87 10.09 -8.50
CA ARG A 74 16.22 10.11 -7.93
C ARG A 74 17.18 9.25 -8.75
N PHE A 75 16.67 8.19 -9.36
CA PHE A 75 17.42 7.19 -10.10
C PHE A 75 16.88 6.99 -11.53
N PRO A 76 16.88 8.05 -12.39
CA PRO A 76 16.24 8.02 -13.70
C PRO A 76 16.77 6.91 -14.62
N GLU A 77 18.07 6.61 -14.52
CA GLU A 77 18.76 5.62 -15.36
C GLU A 77 18.74 4.19 -14.81
N HIS A 78 18.08 3.95 -13.67
CA HIS A 78 18.17 2.66 -12.99
C HIS A 78 17.11 1.66 -13.44
N ARG A 79 16.14 2.04 -14.29
CA ARG A 79 15.10 1.11 -14.80
C ARG A 79 14.50 0.23 -13.70
N LEU A 80 14.20 0.86 -12.56
CA LEU A 80 13.70 0.18 -11.37
C LEU A 80 12.35 -0.49 -11.66
N ARG A 81 12.09 -1.63 -11.04
CA ARG A 81 10.74 -2.22 -10.98
C ARG A 81 10.28 -2.17 -9.54
N VAL A 82 9.08 -1.65 -9.30
CA VAL A 82 8.49 -1.61 -7.96
C VAL A 82 7.21 -2.42 -7.95
N ARG A 83 7.06 -3.29 -6.95
CA ARG A 83 5.89 -4.17 -6.77
C ARG A 83 5.43 -4.15 -5.33
N TYR A 84 4.15 -3.84 -5.14
CA TYR A 84 3.50 -3.88 -3.84
C TYR A 84 2.81 -5.23 -3.68
N LEU A 85 3.41 -6.11 -2.89
CA LEU A 85 2.87 -7.44 -2.55
C LEU A 85 2.26 -7.47 -1.13
N ALA A 86 1.91 -6.30 -0.61
CA ALA A 86 1.22 -6.12 0.66
C ALA A 86 -0.24 -6.58 0.57
N TRP A 87 -0.86 -6.80 1.72
CA TRP A 87 -2.29 -7.11 1.82
C TRP A 87 -2.83 -6.59 3.16
N PRO A 88 -4.04 -5.98 3.20
CA PRO A 88 -4.59 -5.44 4.43
C PRO A 88 -4.71 -6.51 5.54
N ALA A 89 -4.52 -6.09 6.79
CA ALA A 89 -4.58 -6.95 7.97
C ALA A 89 -3.53 -8.09 8.05
N GLU A 90 -2.53 -8.17 7.16
CA GLU A 90 -1.47 -9.17 7.29
C GLU A 90 -0.51 -8.91 8.47
N GLU A 91 0.04 -10.01 8.98
CA GLU A 91 1.13 -10.04 9.94
C GLU A 91 2.31 -10.82 9.34
N VAL A 92 3.49 -10.74 9.97
CA VAL A 92 4.70 -11.45 9.53
C VAL A 92 4.47 -12.94 9.39
N GLY A 93 3.89 -13.55 10.43
CA GLY A 93 3.57 -14.97 10.51
C GLY A 93 2.22 -15.37 9.94
N GLU A 94 1.26 -14.45 9.90
CA GLU A 94 -0.12 -14.71 9.48
C GLU A 94 -0.48 -13.96 8.19
N ARG A 95 -0.49 -14.69 7.08
CA ARG A 95 -0.87 -14.18 5.76
C ARG A 95 -2.24 -14.68 5.37
N ILE A 96 -3.24 -13.82 5.50
CA ILE A 96 -4.63 -14.15 5.18
C ILE A 96 -4.82 -14.07 3.66
N ARG A 97 -4.55 -15.19 2.98
CA ARG A 97 -4.67 -15.31 1.52
C ARG A 97 -5.76 -16.30 1.12
N PRO A 98 -6.44 -16.07 -0.02
CA PRO A 98 -7.35 -17.07 -0.58
C PRO A 98 -6.68 -18.44 -0.73
N LYS A 99 -7.47 -19.50 -0.58
CA LYS A 99 -6.94 -20.85 -0.72
C LYS A 99 -6.29 -21.08 -2.09
N GLY A 100 -5.06 -21.59 -2.07
CA GLY A 100 -4.28 -21.89 -3.27
C GLY A 100 -3.49 -20.70 -3.81
N PHE A 101 -3.67 -19.50 -3.24
CA PHE A 101 -2.88 -18.32 -3.60
C PHE A 101 -1.37 -18.63 -3.56
N PRO A 102 -0.58 -18.10 -4.51
CA PRO A 102 0.84 -18.39 -4.59
C PRO A 102 1.56 -18.09 -3.27
N ARG A 103 2.53 -18.95 -2.93
CA ARG A 103 3.38 -18.71 -1.76
C ARG A 103 4.23 -17.47 -1.99
N LEU A 104 4.38 -16.64 -0.95
CA LEU A 104 5.12 -15.37 -1.06
C LEU A 104 6.52 -15.54 -1.67
N PHE A 105 7.31 -16.52 -1.22
CA PHE A 105 8.68 -16.71 -1.72
C PHE A 105 8.69 -17.06 -3.21
N GLY A 106 7.68 -17.78 -3.71
CA GLY A 106 7.50 -18.01 -5.14
C GLY A 106 7.19 -16.73 -5.92
N GLU A 107 6.42 -15.81 -5.34
CA GLU A 107 6.16 -14.49 -5.93
C GLU A 107 7.39 -13.57 -5.85
N LEU A 108 8.20 -13.66 -4.79
CA LEU A 108 9.49 -12.94 -4.70
C LEU A 108 10.47 -13.43 -5.77
N HIS A 109 10.56 -14.74 -6.01
CA HIS A 109 11.30 -15.29 -7.15
C HIS A 109 10.71 -14.83 -8.50
N GLY A 110 9.38 -14.86 -8.64
CA GLY A 110 8.70 -14.42 -9.85
C GLY A 110 8.97 -12.96 -10.19
N ASN A 111 9.08 -12.10 -9.18
CA ASN A 111 9.44 -10.68 -9.32
C ASN A 111 10.95 -10.43 -9.32
N ARG A 112 11.78 -11.47 -9.12
CA ARG A 112 13.24 -11.38 -9.04
C ARG A 112 13.70 -10.32 -8.03
N ALA A 113 13.16 -10.36 -6.80
CA ALA A 113 13.39 -9.32 -5.81
C ALA A 113 14.88 -9.11 -5.49
N ASP A 114 15.36 -7.88 -5.65
CA ASP A 114 16.70 -7.43 -5.27
C ASP A 114 16.69 -6.65 -3.95
N VAL A 115 15.57 -5.95 -3.69
CA VAL A 115 15.32 -5.19 -2.47
C VAL A 115 13.95 -5.56 -1.93
N VAL A 116 13.85 -5.80 -0.62
CA VAL A 116 12.59 -6.13 0.06
C VAL A 116 12.35 -5.17 1.23
N PHE A 117 11.30 -4.37 1.14
CA PHE A 117 10.78 -3.58 2.27
C PHE A 117 9.77 -4.40 3.06
N ILE A 118 9.88 -4.37 4.39
CA ILE A 118 9.00 -5.12 5.30
C ILE A 118 8.31 -4.13 6.25
N CYS A 119 7.01 -3.93 6.05
CA CYS A 119 6.20 -2.96 6.80
C CYS A 119 5.11 -3.66 7.64
N TYR A 120 5.53 -4.45 8.63
CA TYR A 120 4.65 -5.14 9.59
C TYR A 120 4.79 -4.54 11.00
N GLY A 121 4.01 -5.03 11.98
CA GLY A 121 4.06 -4.62 13.39
C GLY A 121 2.81 -3.86 13.87
N MET A 122 2.07 -3.20 12.97
CA MET A 122 0.84 -2.49 13.35
C MET A 122 -0.26 -3.46 13.79
N ASN A 123 -0.46 -4.56 13.06
CA ASN A 123 -1.50 -5.53 13.39
C ASN A 123 -1.09 -6.37 14.61
N GLU A 124 0.18 -6.78 14.63
CA GLU A 124 0.73 -7.63 15.67
C GLU A 124 0.66 -6.96 17.05
N SER A 125 0.84 -5.63 17.08
CA SER A 125 0.78 -4.82 18.30
C SER A 125 -0.60 -4.67 18.92
N PHE A 126 -1.68 -5.10 18.26
CA PHE A 126 -3.00 -5.22 18.92
C PHE A 126 -3.02 -6.31 20.00
N ARG A 127 -2.01 -7.20 20.05
CA ARG A 127 -1.81 -8.13 21.19
C ARG A 127 -1.22 -7.46 22.43
N GLY A 128 -0.94 -6.15 22.39
CA GLY A 128 -0.30 -5.41 23.47
C GLY A 128 1.16 -5.83 23.68
N THR A 129 1.78 -5.31 24.74
CA THR A 129 3.20 -5.53 25.08
C THR A 129 3.55 -7.02 25.24
N ALA A 130 2.61 -7.82 25.75
CA ALA A 130 2.79 -9.27 25.92
C ALA A 130 3.10 -10.02 24.62
N GLY A 131 2.70 -9.50 23.45
CA GLY A 131 2.97 -10.12 22.15
C GLY A 131 4.35 -9.81 21.55
N ALA A 132 5.10 -8.86 22.10
CA ALA A 132 6.35 -8.38 21.52
C ALA A 132 7.44 -9.47 21.42
N GLY A 133 7.50 -10.38 22.40
CA GLY A 133 8.45 -11.50 22.38
C GLY A 133 8.18 -12.50 21.25
N HIS A 134 6.91 -12.84 21.01
CA HIS A 134 6.53 -13.69 19.88
C HIS A 134 6.81 -13.00 18.54
N PHE A 135 6.42 -11.74 18.42
CA PHE A 135 6.67 -10.93 17.23
C PHE A 135 8.17 -10.83 16.89
N ARG A 136 9.04 -10.67 17.89
CA ARG A 136 10.50 -10.71 17.68
C ARG A 136 10.93 -12.00 17.00
N HIS A 137 10.51 -13.14 17.54
CA HIS A 137 10.89 -14.44 16.98
C HIS A 137 10.40 -14.59 15.53
N GLU A 138 9.19 -14.14 15.22
CA GLU A 138 8.66 -14.19 13.86
C GLU A 138 9.41 -13.26 12.90
N MET A 139 9.69 -12.03 13.31
CA MET A 139 10.46 -11.07 12.54
C MET A 139 11.86 -11.58 12.24
N GLU A 140 12.60 -12.05 13.26
CA GLU A 140 13.94 -12.62 13.08
C GLU A 140 13.92 -13.78 12.09
N ARG A 141 13.03 -14.76 12.33
CA ARG A 141 12.89 -15.94 11.47
C ARG A 141 12.55 -15.56 10.04
N PHE A 142 11.63 -14.62 9.84
CA PHE A 142 11.21 -14.22 8.49
C PHE A 142 12.32 -13.46 7.76
N THR A 143 13.01 -12.53 8.43
CA THR A 143 14.15 -11.81 7.85
C THR A 143 15.30 -12.76 7.53
N ASP A 144 15.64 -13.71 8.40
CA ASP A 144 16.65 -14.74 8.14
C ASP A 144 16.30 -15.58 6.91
N GLN A 145 15.04 -15.99 6.77
CA GLN A 145 14.58 -16.73 5.60
C GLN A 145 14.73 -15.92 4.31
N LEU A 146 14.46 -14.61 4.33
CA LEU A 146 14.68 -13.76 3.16
C LEU A 146 16.17 -13.65 2.79
N LEU A 147 17.05 -13.51 3.79
CA LEU A 147 18.51 -13.40 3.58
C LEU A 147 19.16 -14.72 3.12
N ALA A 148 18.53 -15.86 3.43
CA ALA A 148 18.96 -17.17 2.95
C ALA A 148 18.68 -17.39 1.46
N GLU A 149 17.75 -16.62 0.87
CA GLU A 149 17.28 -16.83 -0.49
C GLU A 149 18.08 -16.05 -1.54
N ARG A 150 17.89 -16.43 -2.81
CA ARG A 150 18.44 -15.75 -3.98
C ARG A 150 17.32 -15.48 -4.99
N PHE A 151 16.41 -14.57 -4.67
CA PHE A 151 15.21 -14.33 -5.48
C PHE A 151 15.52 -13.89 -6.91
N ASN A 152 16.56 -13.07 -7.08
CA ASN A 152 17.08 -12.65 -8.39
C ASN A 152 17.99 -13.69 -9.08
N GLY A 153 18.27 -14.83 -8.43
CA GLY A 153 19.16 -15.89 -8.89
C GLY A 153 20.66 -15.63 -8.71
N LYS A 154 21.05 -14.54 -8.02
CA LYS A 154 22.46 -14.10 -7.92
C LYS A 154 22.89 -13.80 -6.48
N SER A 155 22.13 -12.98 -5.75
CA SER A 155 22.50 -12.45 -4.44
C SER A 155 21.32 -12.51 -3.46
N PRO A 156 21.58 -12.50 -2.13
CA PRO A 156 20.51 -12.24 -1.19
C PRO A 156 19.84 -10.89 -1.50
N PRO A 157 18.55 -10.73 -1.18
CA PRO A 157 17.92 -9.42 -1.25
C PRO A 157 18.53 -8.48 -0.20
N ARG A 158 18.64 -7.20 -0.53
CA ARG A 158 18.82 -6.15 0.49
C ARG A 158 17.48 -5.95 1.20
N VAL A 159 17.47 -6.03 2.52
CA VAL A 159 16.24 -5.94 3.32
C VAL A 159 16.20 -4.60 4.04
N VAL A 160 15.02 -3.97 4.03
CA VAL A 160 14.71 -2.77 4.81
C VAL A 160 13.51 -3.07 5.71
N LEU A 161 13.70 -2.98 7.02
CA LEU A 161 12.60 -3.10 7.98
C LEU A 161 12.03 -1.72 8.28
N VAL A 162 10.71 -1.55 8.17
CA VAL A 162 10.04 -0.27 8.38
C VAL A 162 9.11 -0.40 9.56
N THR A 163 9.31 0.44 10.59
CA THR A 163 8.43 0.43 11.77
C THR A 163 7.03 0.96 11.41
N PRO A 164 6.00 0.63 12.20
CA PRO A 164 4.71 1.32 12.12
C PRO A 164 4.84 2.83 12.34
N VAL A 165 3.85 3.60 11.88
CA VAL A 165 3.67 5.00 12.30
C VAL A 165 3.00 5.07 13.67
N ALA A 166 3.21 6.17 14.41
CA ALA A 166 2.49 6.44 15.63
C ALA A 166 0.98 6.63 15.37
N GLN A 167 0.14 6.20 16.32
CA GLN A 167 -1.29 6.42 16.26
C GLN A 167 -1.62 7.87 16.64
N GLU A 168 -2.43 8.53 15.82
CA GLU A 168 -2.98 9.86 16.09
C GLU A 168 -4.37 9.76 16.73
N ALA A 169 -4.78 10.79 17.46
CA ALA A 169 -6.14 10.88 17.97
C ALA A 169 -7.17 11.07 16.85
N SER A 170 -8.27 10.34 16.95
CA SER A 170 -9.46 10.46 16.10
C SER A 170 -10.72 10.10 16.88
N ALA A 171 -11.90 10.38 16.30
CA ALA A 171 -13.19 9.98 16.87
C ALA A 171 -13.34 8.45 17.02
N ALA A 172 -12.53 7.66 16.30
CA ALA A 172 -12.57 6.20 16.32
C ALA A 172 -11.48 5.57 17.22
N THR A 173 -10.53 6.35 17.74
CA THR A 173 -9.44 5.83 18.57
C THR A 173 -9.77 5.89 20.05
N VAL A 174 -9.42 4.84 20.78
CA VAL A 174 -9.49 4.78 22.25
C VAL A 174 -8.06 4.63 22.79
N ASP A 175 -7.76 5.34 23.89
CA ASP A 175 -6.49 5.26 24.63
C ASP A 175 -5.22 5.30 23.75
N VAL A 176 -5.04 6.43 23.05
CA VAL A 176 -3.88 6.68 22.18
C VAL A 176 -2.54 6.52 22.93
N PRO A 177 -2.36 7.00 24.19
CA PRO A 177 -1.13 6.77 24.93
C PRO A 177 -0.80 5.30 25.13
N ALA A 178 -1.74 4.47 25.60
CA ALA A 178 -1.49 3.04 25.78
C ALA A 178 -1.20 2.34 24.45
N ARG A 179 -1.91 2.73 23.38
CA ARG A 179 -1.68 2.17 22.05
C ARG A 179 -0.30 2.51 21.50
N ASN A 180 0.17 3.75 21.69
CA ASN A 180 1.50 4.18 21.29
C ASN A 180 2.59 3.55 22.15
N ALA A 181 2.35 3.25 23.43
CA ALA A 181 3.28 2.48 24.24
C ALA A 181 3.50 1.07 23.66
N ALA A 182 2.42 0.38 23.22
CA ALA A 182 2.55 -0.90 22.54
C ALA A 182 3.26 -0.76 21.18
N LEU A 183 2.91 0.24 20.36
CA LEU A 183 3.58 0.47 19.06
C LEU A 183 5.07 0.77 19.23
N GLN A 184 5.45 1.50 20.28
CA GLN A 184 6.83 1.80 20.61
C GLN A 184 7.62 0.50 20.84
N GLU A 185 7.08 -0.43 21.63
CA GLU A 185 7.76 -1.69 21.92
C GLU A 185 7.97 -2.54 20.65
N TYR A 186 6.96 -2.63 19.79
CA TYR A 186 7.07 -3.36 18.52
C TYR A 186 8.04 -2.67 17.55
N SER A 187 8.07 -1.34 17.54
CA SER A 187 9.05 -0.57 16.75
C SER A 187 10.47 -0.83 17.25
N GLN A 188 10.69 -0.86 18.57
CA GLN A 188 11.97 -1.22 19.16
C GLN A 188 12.39 -2.66 18.83
N VAL A 189 11.45 -3.62 18.81
CA VAL A 189 11.72 -4.97 18.31
C VAL A 189 12.24 -4.93 16.88
N ILE A 190 11.57 -4.22 15.96
CA ILE A 190 11.97 -4.13 14.55
C ILE A 190 13.38 -3.56 14.42
N LEU A 191 13.70 -2.47 15.13
CA LEU A 191 15.02 -1.83 15.10
C LEU A 191 16.11 -2.75 15.64
N GLN A 192 15.82 -3.49 16.72
CA GLN A 192 16.76 -4.46 17.30
C GLN A 192 16.99 -5.66 16.39
N VAL A 193 15.96 -6.14 15.69
CA VAL A 193 16.10 -7.20 14.69
C VAL A 193 16.95 -6.70 13.51
N ALA A 194 16.70 -5.48 13.04
CA ALA A 194 17.49 -4.87 11.97
C ALA A 194 18.99 -4.80 12.33
N ALA A 195 19.29 -4.29 13.53
CA ALA A 195 20.66 -4.22 14.05
C ALA A 195 21.30 -5.61 14.23
N LYS A 196 20.56 -6.57 14.78
CA LYS A 196 21.04 -7.94 14.99
C LYS A 196 21.40 -8.65 13.69
N LEU A 197 20.60 -8.47 12.65
CA LEU A 197 20.76 -9.13 11.35
C LEU A 197 21.57 -8.32 10.34
N GLY A 198 22.01 -7.11 10.71
CA GLY A 198 22.79 -6.24 9.82
C GLY A 198 21.99 -5.78 8.59
N VAL A 199 20.69 -5.55 8.74
CA VAL A 199 19.82 -5.02 7.67
C VAL A 199 19.40 -3.58 7.99
N HIS A 200 18.99 -2.81 6.98
CA HIS A 200 18.60 -1.42 7.18
C HIS A 200 17.24 -1.33 7.90
N ALA A 201 17.06 -0.26 8.66
CA ALA A 201 15.82 0.05 9.34
C ALA A 201 15.36 1.49 9.03
N VAL A 202 14.04 1.69 8.98
CA VAL A 202 13.39 3.01 8.94
C VAL A 202 12.46 3.10 10.15
N ASP A 203 12.77 4.01 11.07
CA ASP A 203 11.98 4.31 12.26
C ASP A 203 10.95 5.41 11.96
N LEU A 204 9.80 4.99 11.43
CA LEU A 204 8.66 5.88 11.24
C LEU A 204 7.92 6.17 12.54
N PHE A 205 8.01 5.31 13.56
CA PHE A 205 7.27 5.49 14.81
C PHE A 205 7.82 6.70 15.55
N SER A 206 9.13 6.76 15.76
CA SER A 206 9.78 7.89 16.41
C SER A 206 9.61 9.16 15.59
N ALA A 207 9.83 9.09 14.27
CA ALA A 207 9.72 10.26 13.38
C ALA A 207 8.31 10.86 13.34
N THR A 208 7.27 10.03 13.36
CA THR A 208 5.88 10.52 13.38
C THR A 208 5.44 10.97 14.78
N THR A 209 6.00 10.39 15.85
CA THR A 209 5.81 10.85 17.23
C THR A 209 6.41 12.25 17.42
N GLU A 210 7.66 12.46 17.02
CA GLU A 210 8.35 13.75 17.09
C GLU A 210 7.57 14.83 16.32
N ARG A 211 7.17 14.52 15.08
CA ARG A 211 6.39 15.45 14.27
C ARG A 211 5.06 15.85 14.91
N ALA A 212 4.41 14.92 15.62
CA ALA A 212 3.17 15.22 16.34
C ALA A 212 3.40 16.18 17.52
N LEU A 213 4.55 16.10 18.20
CA LEU A 213 4.96 17.04 19.25
C LEU A 213 5.24 18.44 18.68
N ASP A 214 5.81 18.52 17.49
CA ASP A 214 6.13 19.77 16.79
C ASP A 214 4.91 20.43 16.11
N GLN A 215 3.69 19.96 16.37
CA GLN A 215 2.45 20.44 15.75
C GLN A 215 2.48 20.37 14.21
N GLY A 216 3.31 19.52 13.61
CA GLY A 216 3.20 19.23 12.20
C GLY A 216 1.87 18.53 11.99
N GLY A 217 0.84 19.15 11.46
CA GLY A 217 -0.56 18.65 11.53
C GLY A 217 -0.83 17.20 11.10
N LYS A 218 -2.11 16.79 11.26
CA LYS A 218 -2.60 15.41 11.14
C LYS A 218 -2.14 14.67 9.86
N LEU A 219 -1.68 13.42 10.02
CA LEU A 219 -1.25 12.52 8.95
C LEU A 219 -2.29 11.48 8.56
N THR A 220 -3.27 11.20 9.42
CA THR A 220 -4.22 10.10 9.28
C THR A 220 -5.66 10.58 9.19
N PHE A 221 -6.53 9.82 8.49
CA PHE A 221 -7.96 10.14 8.47
C PHE A 221 -8.70 9.53 9.67
N ASN A 222 -8.28 8.36 10.16
CA ASN A 222 -8.93 7.64 11.26
C ASN A 222 -8.04 7.38 12.48
N GLY A 223 -6.86 8.00 12.57
CA GLY A 223 -5.88 7.79 13.64
C GLY A 223 -4.79 6.77 13.29
N ILE A 224 -5.02 5.88 12.31
CA ILE A 224 -4.10 4.79 11.94
C ILE A 224 -3.66 4.90 10.48
N HIS A 225 -4.61 5.05 9.57
CA HIS A 225 -4.36 5.05 8.14
C HIS A 225 -4.11 6.46 7.62
N LEU A 226 -3.02 6.61 6.87
CA LEU A 226 -2.57 7.89 6.34
C LEU A 226 -3.54 8.44 5.27
N THR A 227 -3.66 9.77 5.25
CA THR A 227 -4.21 10.57 4.15
C THR A 227 -3.21 10.62 2.97
N GLU A 228 -3.58 11.25 1.86
CA GLU A 228 -2.63 11.48 0.75
C GLU A 228 -1.43 12.31 1.21
N SER A 229 -1.71 13.39 1.92
CA SER A 229 -0.69 14.25 2.55
C SER A 229 0.18 13.47 3.53
N GLY A 230 -0.42 12.57 4.32
CA GLY A 230 0.30 11.66 5.20
C GLY A 230 1.30 10.77 4.46
N TYR A 231 0.89 10.16 3.33
CA TYR A 231 1.78 9.36 2.50
C TYR A 231 2.90 10.18 1.85
N GLN A 232 2.65 11.44 1.46
CA GLN A 232 3.72 12.32 0.96
C GLN A 232 4.78 12.57 2.04
N VAL A 233 4.36 12.94 3.25
CA VAL A 233 5.26 13.22 4.38
C VAL A 233 6.05 11.98 4.77
N VAL A 234 5.37 10.86 4.98
CA VAL A 234 6.02 9.60 5.39
C VAL A 234 6.95 9.06 4.30
N SER A 235 6.59 9.16 3.02
CA SER A 235 7.50 8.77 1.93
C SER A 235 8.79 9.60 1.93
N ARG A 236 8.72 10.88 2.28
CA ARG A 236 9.90 11.74 2.45
C ARG A 236 10.73 11.32 3.66
N MET A 237 10.09 10.95 4.78
CA MET A 237 10.79 10.42 5.96
C MET A 237 11.55 9.13 5.63
N VAL A 238 10.92 8.20 4.92
CA VAL A 238 11.57 6.97 4.43
C VAL A 238 12.79 7.32 3.57
N ALA A 239 12.63 8.19 2.57
CA ALA A 239 13.73 8.60 1.70
C ALA A 239 14.88 9.27 2.47
N SER A 240 14.56 10.09 3.48
CA SER A 240 15.54 10.78 4.32
C SER A 240 16.34 9.80 5.17
N GLN A 241 15.67 8.87 5.87
CA GLN A 241 16.33 7.91 6.76
C GLN A 241 17.16 6.87 6.01
N LEU A 242 16.85 6.62 4.73
CA LEU A 242 17.69 5.81 3.84
C LEU A 242 18.90 6.58 3.27
N GLY A 243 19.05 7.86 3.60
CA GLY A 243 20.13 8.71 3.07
C GLY A 243 19.98 9.03 1.57
N LEU A 244 18.77 8.96 1.02
CA LEU A 244 18.51 9.12 -0.42
C LEU A 244 18.14 10.55 -0.84
N LEU A 245 17.90 11.44 0.13
CA LEU A 245 17.65 12.86 -0.12
C LEU A 245 18.97 13.62 -0.12
N ASP A 246 19.17 14.47 -1.13
CA ASP A 246 20.25 15.45 -1.10
C ASP A 246 19.83 16.60 -0.17
N GLU A 247 20.67 16.97 0.80
CA GLU A 247 20.36 18.02 1.80
C GLU A 247 20.22 19.44 1.21
N THR A 248 20.50 19.63 -0.08
CA THR A 248 20.55 20.95 -0.69
C THR A 248 19.17 21.61 -0.71
N PRO A 249 18.96 22.74 0.01
CA PRO A 249 17.72 23.48 -0.07
C PRO A 249 17.53 23.93 -1.52
N ALA A 250 16.41 23.54 -2.13
CA ALA A 250 16.10 23.99 -3.48
C ALA A 250 15.99 25.53 -3.45
N LEU A 251 16.98 26.22 -4.03
CA LEU A 251 16.89 27.63 -4.37
C LEU A 251 15.58 27.84 -5.13
N GLN A 252 14.74 28.74 -4.61
CA GLN A 252 13.48 29.15 -5.21
C GLN A 252 13.76 29.69 -6.61
N THR A 253 13.63 28.85 -7.63
CA THR A 253 13.64 29.30 -9.02
C THR A 253 12.44 28.70 -9.74
N ALA A 254 11.69 29.64 -10.33
CA ALA A 254 10.58 29.62 -11.27
C ALA A 254 9.77 28.33 -11.49
N ASP A 255 8.44 28.53 -11.57
CA ASP A 255 7.41 27.61 -12.02
C ASP A 255 7.80 26.85 -13.30
N VAL A 256 8.44 25.69 -13.14
CA VAL A 256 8.42 24.65 -14.16
C VAL A 256 7.11 23.88 -13.94
N PRO A 257 6.25 23.71 -14.96
CA PRO A 257 5.00 22.98 -14.81
C PRO A 257 5.27 21.64 -14.15
N SER A 258 4.65 21.43 -12.98
CA SER A 258 4.89 20.23 -12.17
C SER A 258 4.20 19.03 -12.83
N GLY A 259 4.84 18.44 -13.84
CA GLY A 259 4.46 17.15 -14.43
C GLY A 259 4.50 15.99 -13.42
N ILE A 260 4.67 16.27 -12.12
CA ILE A 260 4.62 15.33 -11.02
C ILE A 260 3.30 14.60 -10.99
N ASP A 261 2.17 15.31 -11.05
CA ASP A 261 0.87 14.63 -10.96
C ASP A 261 0.70 13.71 -12.18
N SER A 262 1.08 14.15 -13.39
CA SER A 262 1.08 13.29 -14.59
C SER A 262 2.01 12.08 -14.46
N PHE A 263 3.22 12.24 -13.92
CA PHE A 263 4.16 11.14 -13.73
C PHE A 263 3.72 10.17 -12.64
N ARG A 264 3.27 10.71 -11.49
CA ARG A 264 2.70 9.96 -10.37
C ARG A 264 1.43 9.23 -10.78
N ARG A 265 0.66 9.79 -11.71
CA ARG A 265 -0.47 9.12 -12.35
C ARG A 265 -0.01 7.89 -13.12
N LEU A 266 1.07 7.95 -13.90
CA LEU A 266 1.63 6.76 -14.58
C LEU A 266 2.00 5.67 -13.57
N VAL A 267 2.65 6.06 -12.47
CA VAL A 267 3.01 5.16 -11.36
C VAL A 267 1.76 4.50 -10.75
N TYR A 268 0.74 5.30 -10.44
CA TYR A 268 -0.54 4.81 -9.92
C TYR A 268 -1.21 3.84 -10.88
N GLU A 269 -1.34 4.19 -12.16
CA GLU A 269 -2.04 3.32 -13.11
C GLU A 269 -1.33 1.97 -13.27
N LYS A 270 0.01 1.96 -13.26
CA LYS A 270 0.79 0.72 -13.29
C LYS A 270 0.48 -0.15 -12.07
N ASN A 271 0.39 0.48 -10.89
CA ASN A 271 0.02 -0.21 -9.66
C ASN A 271 -1.43 -0.71 -9.70
N PHE A 272 -2.38 0.09 -10.19
CA PHE A 272 -3.78 -0.32 -10.35
C PHE A 272 -3.90 -1.61 -11.16
N TRP A 273 -3.26 -1.69 -12.34
CA TRP A 273 -3.29 -2.89 -13.19
C TRP A 273 -2.62 -4.11 -12.53
N HIS A 274 -1.54 -3.89 -11.78
CA HIS A 274 -0.94 -4.94 -10.97
C HIS A 274 -1.89 -5.44 -9.87
N GLN A 275 -2.56 -4.53 -9.16
CA GLN A 275 -3.41 -4.87 -8.02
C GLN A 275 -4.70 -5.59 -8.40
N LEU A 276 -5.28 -5.33 -9.58
CA LEU A 276 -6.44 -6.11 -10.07
C LEU A 276 -6.16 -7.62 -10.12
N TRP A 277 -4.90 -8.01 -10.33
CA TRP A 277 -4.48 -9.41 -10.35
C TRP A 277 -3.89 -9.90 -9.05
N TRP A 278 -3.25 -9.02 -8.28
CA TRP A 278 -2.78 -9.36 -6.95
C TRP A 278 -3.96 -9.64 -6.00
N HIS A 279 -4.98 -8.78 -6.01
CA HIS A 279 -6.23 -8.91 -5.26
C HIS A 279 -7.38 -9.45 -6.14
N ALA A 280 -7.10 -10.46 -6.95
CA ALA A 280 -8.12 -10.99 -7.84
C ALA A 280 -9.35 -11.53 -7.06
N PRO A 281 -10.57 -11.01 -7.30
CA PRO A 281 -11.80 -11.42 -6.60
C PRO A 281 -12.04 -12.93 -6.65
N ASN A 282 -11.75 -13.52 -7.81
CA ASN A 282 -11.89 -14.94 -8.08
C ASN A 282 -10.57 -15.72 -7.97
N ALA A 283 -9.73 -15.38 -6.98
CA ALA A 283 -8.47 -16.08 -6.71
C ALA A 283 -8.62 -17.62 -6.58
N SER A 284 -9.80 -18.12 -6.19
CA SER A 284 -10.06 -19.57 -6.15
C SER A 284 -10.09 -20.25 -7.53
N TYR A 285 -10.44 -19.50 -8.59
CA TYR A 285 -10.42 -19.94 -9.99
C TYR A 285 -9.04 -19.75 -10.62
N ILE A 286 -8.25 -18.79 -10.16
CA ILE A 286 -6.90 -18.55 -10.69
C ILE A 286 -5.88 -19.48 -10.02
N HIS A 287 -5.98 -19.65 -8.70
CA HIS A 287 -4.96 -20.30 -7.87
C HIS A 287 -5.51 -21.46 -7.02
N GLY A 288 -6.79 -21.41 -6.69
CA GLY A 288 -7.42 -22.36 -5.79
C GLY A 288 -7.92 -23.63 -6.45
N ARG A 289 -8.82 -24.32 -5.75
CA ARG A 289 -9.38 -25.63 -6.15
C ARG A 289 -10.18 -25.61 -7.45
N ARG A 290 -10.53 -24.43 -7.98
CA ARG A 290 -11.38 -24.29 -9.16
C ARG A 290 -10.60 -24.01 -10.44
N ASN A 291 -9.27 -23.90 -10.36
CA ASN A 291 -8.40 -23.59 -11.50
C ASN A 291 -8.33 -24.67 -12.60
N GLN A 292 -8.92 -25.85 -12.37
CA GLN A 292 -9.05 -26.91 -13.37
C GLN A 292 -10.47 -27.06 -13.91
N THR A 293 -11.43 -26.26 -13.45
CA THR A 293 -12.79 -26.27 -14.03
C THR A 293 -12.73 -25.72 -15.46
N PRO A 294 -13.57 -26.20 -16.40
CA PRO A 294 -13.57 -25.75 -17.79
C PRO A 294 -13.45 -24.22 -17.91
N GLY A 295 -14.37 -23.48 -17.26
CA GLY A 295 -14.41 -22.02 -17.17
C GLY A 295 -13.27 -21.33 -16.41
N SER A 296 -12.12 -21.99 -16.22
CA SER A 296 -10.93 -21.43 -15.54
C SER A 296 -9.64 -21.70 -16.27
N LYS A 297 -9.67 -22.53 -17.33
CA LYS A 297 -8.47 -23.02 -17.99
C LYS A 297 -7.67 -21.90 -18.68
N HIS A 298 -8.35 -20.85 -19.12
CA HIS A 298 -7.73 -19.71 -19.80
C HIS A 298 -7.11 -18.67 -18.85
N LEU A 299 -7.46 -18.67 -17.56
CA LEU A 299 -7.01 -17.66 -16.57
C LEU A 299 -5.49 -17.63 -16.36
N GLY A 300 -4.82 -18.77 -16.58
CA GLY A 300 -3.36 -18.83 -16.54
C GLY A 300 -2.70 -18.01 -17.67
N SER A 301 -3.33 -17.95 -18.85
CA SER A 301 -2.89 -17.11 -19.97
C SER A 301 -3.12 -15.63 -19.67
N GLU A 302 -4.30 -15.29 -19.15
CA GLU A 302 -4.64 -13.93 -18.76
C GLU A 302 -3.67 -13.37 -17.72
N ARG A 303 -3.28 -14.17 -16.72
CA ARG A 303 -2.25 -13.76 -15.75
C ARG A 303 -0.93 -13.38 -16.43
N LYS A 304 -0.53 -14.07 -17.50
CA LYS A 304 0.68 -13.71 -18.27
C LYS A 304 0.49 -12.40 -19.01
N GLN A 305 -0.68 -12.18 -19.61
CA GLN A 305 -1.01 -10.92 -20.28
C GLN A 305 -1.01 -9.75 -19.31
N SER A 306 -1.54 -9.91 -18.10
CA SER A 306 -1.52 -8.88 -17.06
C SER A 306 -0.12 -8.55 -16.57
N ARG A 307 0.75 -9.56 -16.44
CA ARG A 307 2.18 -9.31 -16.16
C ARG A 307 2.84 -8.53 -17.29
N GLN A 308 2.56 -8.90 -18.54
CA GLN A 308 3.07 -8.19 -19.71
C GLN A 308 2.60 -6.73 -19.72
N LEU A 309 1.33 -6.45 -19.41
CA LEU A 309 0.81 -5.10 -19.30
C LEU A 309 1.59 -4.27 -18.27
N VAL A 310 1.83 -4.82 -17.08
CA VAL A 310 2.59 -4.13 -16.04
C VAL A 310 4.04 -3.89 -16.48
N ASP A 311 4.67 -4.86 -17.15
CA ASP A 311 6.02 -4.70 -17.71
C ASP A 311 6.08 -3.65 -18.83
N ASP A 312 5.02 -3.50 -19.63
CA ASP A 312 4.90 -2.45 -20.64
C ASP A 312 4.79 -1.07 -20.00
N MET A 313 4.07 -0.98 -18.89
CA MET A 313 3.92 0.26 -18.13
C MET A 313 5.18 0.64 -17.37
N ASP A 314 5.95 -0.32 -16.85
CA ASP A 314 7.28 -0.04 -16.29
C ASP A 314 8.19 0.60 -17.36
N ARG A 315 8.19 0.10 -18.60
CA ARG A 315 8.96 0.71 -19.71
C ARG A 315 8.51 2.14 -20.00
N GLN A 316 7.20 2.40 -20.02
CA GLN A 316 6.66 3.76 -20.15
C GLN A 316 7.15 4.67 -19.02
N ILE A 317 7.16 4.17 -17.77
CA ILE A 317 7.68 4.92 -16.62
C ILE A 317 9.17 5.20 -16.80
N TRP A 318 9.98 4.25 -17.29
CA TRP A 318 11.41 4.45 -17.52
C TRP A 318 11.69 5.50 -18.61
N GLU A 319 10.91 5.51 -19.68
CA GLU A 319 11.05 6.44 -20.81
C GLU A 319 10.45 7.82 -20.53
N ALA A 320 9.48 7.93 -19.62
CA ALA A 320 8.83 9.20 -19.30
C ALA A 320 9.79 10.22 -18.66
N GLN A 321 9.55 11.51 -18.93
CA GLN A 321 10.28 12.60 -18.30
C GLN A 321 10.04 12.59 -16.78
N LYS A 322 11.12 12.44 -16.00
CA LYS A 322 11.03 12.39 -14.53
C LYS A 322 10.89 13.80 -13.95
N PRO A 323 10.04 14.01 -12.93
CA PRO A 323 10.01 15.28 -12.23
C PRO A 323 11.26 15.47 -11.37
N ARG A 324 11.62 16.74 -11.09
CA ARG A 324 12.69 17.06 -10.13
C ARG A 324 12.29 16.56 -8.73
N VAL A 325 13.22 15.88 -8.04
CA VAL A 325 13.02 15.32 -6.69
C VAL A 325 12.43 16.34 -5.72
N ALA A 326 13.00 17.55 -5.66
CA ALA A 326 12.53 18.60 -4.75
C ALA A 326 11.04 18.94 -4.95
N ASN A 327 10.53 18.89 -6.18
CA ASN A 327 9.17 19.29 -6.46
C ASN A 327 8.14 18.26 -5.93
N ILE A 328 8.52 16.99 -5.77
CA ILE A 328 7.63 15.90 -5.27
C ILE A 328 7.08 16.24 -3.88
N TRP A 329 7.88 16.97 -3.09
CA TRP A 329 7.60 17.30 -1.70
C TRP A 329 7.05 18.72 -1.49
N ARG A 330 6.96 19.54 -2.53
CA ARG A 330 6.61 20.98 -2.41
C ARG A 330 5.11 21.23 -2.38
N LYS A 331 4.35 20.54 -3.24
CA LYS A 331 2.91 20.75 -3.38
C LYS A 331 2.18 19.84 -2.40
N THR A 332 1.56 20.42 -1.39
CA THR A 332 0.64 19.69 -0.50
C THR A 332 -0.55 19.18 -1.32
N PRO A 333 -0.94 17.90 -1.16
CA PRO A 333 -2.10 17.33 -1.83
C PRO A 333 -3.37 18.08 -1.46
N VAL A 334 -4.28 18.20 -2.42
CA VAL A 334 -5.63 18.68 -2.15
C VAL A 334 -6.49 17.46 -1.80
N GLU A 335 -6.82 17.31 -0.53
CA GLU A 335 -7.67 16.21 -0.06
C GLU A 335 -8.99 16.18 -0.86
N GLY A 336 -9.43 14.98 -1.25
CA GLY A 336 -10.62 14.78 -2.09
C GLY A 336 -10.40 14.93 -3.60
N LYS A 337 -9.18 15.26 -4.07
CA LYS A 337 -8.80 15.21 -5.49
C LYS A 337 -7.63 14.24 -5.74
N PRO A 338 -7.81 12.95 -5.41
CA PRO A 338 -6.71 12.01 -5.42
C PRO A 338 -6.25 11.68 -6.85
N ILE A 339 -4.97 11.34 -6.98
CA ILE A 339 -4.38 11.01 -8.29
C ILE A 339 -4.99 9.76 -8.95
N TRP A 340 -5.68 8.92 -8.17
CA TRP A 340 -6.38 7.75 -8.67
C TRP A 340 -7.71 8.06 -9.37
N PHE A 341 -8.23 9.28 -9.25
CA PHE A 341 -9.45 9.71 -9.92
C PHE A 341 -9.14 10.55 -11.18
N PRO A 342 -9.78 10.29 -12.33
CA PRO A 342 -10.74 9.21 -12.59
C PRO A 342 -10.08 7.83 -12.66
N THR A 343 -10.87 6.76 -12.56
CA THR A 343 -10.40 5.37 -12.72
C THR A 343 -9.64 5.19 -14.05
N PRO A 344 -8.54 4.43 -14.09
CA PRO A 344 -7.73 4.25 -15.31
C PRO A 344 -8.54 3.67 -16.48
N ALA A 345 -8.30 4.21 -17.68
CA ALA A 345 -8.89 3.69 -18.92
C ALA A 345 -8.27 2.37 -19.36
N SER A 346 -8.97 1.62 -20.22
CA SER A 346 -8.45 0.41 -20.88
C SER A 346 -7.12 0.66 -21.58
N ARG A 347 -6.24 -0.34 -21.58
CA ARG A 347 -4.89 -0.29 -22.14
C ARG A 347 -4.63 -1.47 -23.08
N SER A 348 -3.83 -1.22 -24.12
CA SER A 348 -3.30 -2.28 -24.96
C SER A 348 -2.16 -3.01 -24.26
N ILE A 349 -2.02 -4.28 -24.58
CA ILE A 349 -0.95 -5.16 -24.10
C ILE A 349 -0.08 -5.49 -25.31
N SER A 350 1.24 -5.33 -25.19
CA SER A 350 2.16 -5.70 -26.28
C SER A 350 2.29 -7.21 -26.45
N GLY A 351 2.75 -7.64 -27.63
CA GLY A 351 2.95 -9.04 -27.98
C GLY A 351 1.82 -9.62 -28.84
N ASN A 352 1.89 -10.94 -29.06
CA ASN A 352 1.01 -11.67 -29.98
C ASN A 352 0.06 -12.64 -29.26
N GLN A 353 -0.21 -12.41 -27.98
CA GLN A 353 -1.16 -13.25 -27.25
C GLN A 353 -2.59 -12.97 -27.76
N PRO A 354 -3.46 -13.99 -27.87
CA PRO A 354 -4.86 -13.78 -28.19
C PRO A 354 -5.54 -12.83 -27.19
N GLU A 355 -6.50 -12.04 -27.65
CA GLU A 355 -7.31 -11.20 -26.77
C GLU A 355 -8.00 -12.07 -25.72
N ALA A 356 -7.93 -11.66 -24.45
CA ALA A 356 -8.64 -12.33 -23.37
C ALA A 356 -10.15 -12.16 -23.54
N LEU A 357 -10.90 -13.23 -23.32
CA LEU A 357 -12.36 -13.29 -23.44
C LEU A 357 -12.91 -14.07 -22.24
N TRP A 358 -14.06 -13.66 -21.69
CA TRP A 358 -14.67 -14.32 -20.53
C TRP A 358 -15.13 -15.76 -20.78
N ALA A 359 -15.38 -16.12 -22.04
CA ALA A 359 -15.76 -17.46 -22.45
C ALA A 359 -15.02 -17.86 -23.73
N VAL A 360 -14.38 -19.02 -23.70
CA VAL A 360 -13.68 -19.64 -24.84
C VAL A 360 -14.21 -21.06 -25.10
N GLU A 361 -13.87 -21.66 -26.24
CA GLU A 361 -14.38 -23.00 -26.60
C GLU A 361 -14.01 -24.07 -25.58
N GLU A 362 -12.87 -23.93 -24.90
CA GLU A 362 -12.40 -24.82 -23.84
C GLU A 362 -13.29 -24.82 -22.58
N ASP A 363 -14.13 -23.80 -22.41
CA ASP A 363 -15.10 -23.70 -21.32
C ASP A 363 -16.37 -24.54 -21.60
N GLY A 364 -16.53 -25.01 -22.85
CA GLY A 364 -17.70 -25.71 -23.36
C GLY A 364 -18.66 -24.78 -24.12
N LYS A 365 -19.60 -25.37 -24.88
CA LYS A 365 -20.62 -24.57 -25.58
C LYS A 365 -21.56 -23.95 -24.55
N PRO A 366 -21.74 -22.60 -24.54
CA PRO A 366 -22.74 -21.98 -23.70
C PRO A 366 -24.10 -22.61 -23.98
N GLY A 367 -24.84 -22.96 -22.92
CA GLY A 367 -26.24 -23.36 -23.08
C GLY A 367 -27.03 -22.23 -23.73
N ARG A 368 -28.13 -22.56 -24.42
CA ARG A 368 -29.06 -21.52 -24.88
C ARG A 368 -29.70 -20.85 -23.66
N VAL A 369 -29.40 -19.57 -23.46
CA VAL A 369 -30.10 -18.70 -22.50
C VAL A 369 -31.60 -18.77 -22.81
N LYS A 370 -32.42 -18.98 -21.79
CA LYS A 370 -33.88 -19.06 -21.95
C LYS A 370 -34.43 -17.64 -21.95
N SER A 371 -35.51 -17.40 -22.69
CA SER A 371 -36.19 -16.10 -22.60
C SER A 371 -36.82 -15.94 -21.21
N PRO A 372 -37.00 -14.70 -20.70
CA PRO A 372 -37.68 -14.46 -19.43
C PRO A 372 -39.05 -15.14 -19.34
N ALA A 373 -39.83 -15.13 -20.43
CA ALA A 373 -41.12 -15.84 -20.51
C ALA A 373 -40.97 -17.34 -20.27
N ARG A 374 -39.95 -17.98 -20.85
CA ARG A 374 -39.71 -19.41 -20.66
C ARG A 374 -39.20 -19.73 -19.27
N GLU A 375 -38.44 -18.83 -18.64
CA GLU A 375 -38.01 -19.00 -17.25
C GLU A 375 -39.18 -18.87 -16.28
N LEU A 376 -40.09 -17.92 -16.50
CA LEU A 376 -41.33 -17.79 -15.73
C LEU A 376 -42.19 -19.06 -15.78
N GLU A 377 -42.37 -19.67 -16.96
CA GLU A 377 -43.09 -20.94 -17.13
C GLU A 377 -42.47 -22.11 -16.33
N MET A 378 -41.18 -22.03 -16.01
CA MET A 378 -40.46 -23.05 -15.25
C MET A 378 -40.57 -22.87 -13.73
N MET A 379 -41.02 -21.69 -13.26
CA MET A 379 -41.15 -21.42 -11.83
C MET A 379 -42.41 -22.09 -11.25
N LYS A 380 -42.28 -22.65 -10.05
CA LYS A 380 -43.41 -23.16 -9.27
C LYS A 380 -43.70 -22.16 -8.15
N VAL A 381 -44.95 -21.69 -8.10
CA VAL A 381 -45.37 -20.64 -7.18
C VAL A 381 -46.41 -21.20 -6.21
N ALA A 382 -46.36 -20.78 -4.95
CA ALA A 382 -47.34 -21.21 -3.94
C ALA A 382 -48.74 -20.64 -4.24
N PRO A 383 -49.83 -21.33 -3.83
CA PRO A 383 -51.19 -20.80 -3.98
C PRO A 383 -51.33 -19.40 -3.37
N GLY A 384 -51.95 -18.49 -4.12
CA GLY A 384 -52.14 -17.08 -3.72
C GLY A 384 -50.99 -16.13 -4.07
N TYR A 385 -49.90 -16.63 -4.69
CA TYR A 385 -48.78 -15.82 -5.14
C TYR A 385 -48.65 -15.79 -6.67
N GLN A 386 -48.06 -14.72 -7.19
CA GLN A 386 -47.71 -14.53 -8.60
C GLN A 386 -46.26 -14.06 -8.69
N VAL A 387 -45.54 -14.45 -9.75
CA VAL A 387 -44.24 -13.88 -10.11
C VAL A 387 -44.46 -12.86 -11.22
N ASN A 388 -43.87 -11.69 -11.07
CA ASN A 388 -43.89 -10.60 -12.04
C ASN A 388 -42.46 -10.31 -12.53
N LEU A 389 -42.29 -10.07 -13.83
CA LEU A 389 -41.00 -9.70 -14.41
C LEU A 389 -40.82 -8.19 -14.34
N PHE A 390 -40.19 -7.71 -13.26
CA PHE A 390 -39.95 -6.27 -13.09
C PHE A 390 -38.94 -5.71 -14.12
N ALA A 391 -37.87 -6.44 -14.42
CA ALA A 391 -36.84 -6.00 -15.38
C ALA A 391 -36.08 -7.20 -15.98
N SER A 392 -35.53 -7.02 -17.19
CA SER A 392 -34.68 -8.01 -17.86
C SER A 392 -33.58 -7.33 -18.67
N GLU A 393 -32.49 -8.05 -18.87
CA GLU A 393 -31.40 -7.75 -19.80
C GLU A 393 -31.86 -7.56 -21.26
N VAL A 394 -33.05 -8.05 -21.61
CA VAL A 394 -33.67 -7.81 -22.92
C VAL A 394 -34.04 -6.34 -23.10
N ASN A 395 -34.50 -5.69 -22.03
CA ASN A 395 -35.01 -4.32 -22.07
C ASN A 395 -33.99 -3.31 -21.55
N PHE A 396 -33.08 -3.73 -20.67
CA PHE A 396 -32.09 -2.87 -20.03
C PHE A 396 -30.69 -3.46 -20.11
N PRO A 397 -29.63 -2.62 -20.16
CA PRO A 397 -28.24 -3.09 -20.19
C PRO A 397 -27.76 -3.55 -18.79
N ILE A 398 -28.47 -4.52 -18.21
CA ILE A 398 -28.17 -5.14 -16.93
C ILE A 398 -27.62 -6.54 -17.12
N ALA A 399 -26.62 -6.91 -16.34
CA ALA A 399 -25.97 -8.21 -16.34
C ALA A 399 -25.45 -8.53 -14.94
N ASN A 400 -25.65 -9.78 -14.50
CA ASN A 400 -25.15 -10.29 -13.23
C ASN A 400 -25.47 -9.34 -12.03
N PRO A 401 -26.75 -9.14 -11.67
CA PRO A 401 -27.10 -8.31 -10.52
C PRO A 401 -26.56 -8.94 -9.23
N MET A 402 -25.67 -8.24 -8.52
CA MET A 402 -25.01 -8.76 -7.31
C MET A 402 -25.64 -8.27 -6.01
N ALA A 403 -26.30 -7.12 -6.04
CA ALA A 403 -27.09 -6.58 -4.95
C ALA A 403 -28.32 -5.83 -5.50
N LEU A 404 -29.46 -5.96 -4.80
CA LEU A 404 -30.75 -5.38 -5.19
C LEU A 404 -31.41 -4.76 -3.97
N GLN A 405 -31.92 -3.53 -4.10
CA GLN A 405 -32.65 -2.86 -3.02
C GLN A 405 -33.69 -1.89 -3.59
N PHE A 406 -34.94 -1.98 -3.13
CA PHE A 406 -35.93 -0.92 -3.38
C PHE A 406 -35.74 0.22 -2.40
N ASP A 407 -35.76 1.46 -2.90
CA ASP A 407 -35.79 2.66 -2.06
C ASP A 407 -37.21 3.05 -1.63
N SER A 408 -37.33 4.08 -0.78
CA SER A 408 -38.63 4.56 -0.28
C SER A 408 -39.52 5.21 -1.35
N SER A 409 -38.99 5.45 -2.56
CA SER A 409 -39.75 5.92 -3.71
C SER A 409 -40.14 4.77 -4.66
N GLY A 410 -39.89 3.52 -4.29
CA GLY A 410 -40.24 2.35 -5.10
C GLY A 410 -39.29 2.08 -6.25
N ARG A 411 -38.12 2.73 -6.31
CA ARG A 411 -37.13 2.50 -7.38
C ARG A 411 -36.20 1.35 -6.99
N LEU A 412 -35.89 0.48 -7.94
CA LEU A 412 -34.97 -0.63 -7.73
C LEU A 412 -33.53 -0.20 -8.02
N TRP A 413 -32.67 -0.26 -7.01
CA TRP A 413 -31.23 -0.06 -7.12
C TRP A 413 -30.55 -1.39 -7.36
N VAL A 414 -29.67 -1.45 -8.36
CA VAL A 414 -28.99 -2.67 -8.80
C VAL A 414 -27.49 -2.46 -8.86
N GLY A 415 -26.73 -3.32 -8.18
CA GLY A 415 -25.30 -3.51 -8.43
C GLY A 415 -25.12 -4.36 -9.69
N ASN A 416 -24.93 -3.71 -10.83
CA ASN A 416 -24.81 -4.29 -12.15
C ASN A 416 -23.35 -4.69 -12.45
N THR A 417 -23.07 -5.97 -12.70
CA THR A 417 -21.70 -6.51 -12.82
C THR A 417 -21.43 -7.23 -14.15
N PRO A 418 -21.45 -6.54 -15.29
CA PRO A 418 -21.06 -7.13 -16.58
C PRO A 418 -19.59 -7.60 -16.59
N THR A 419 -18.74 -7.14 -15.67
CA THR A 419 -17.33 -7.57 -15.57
C THR A 419 -17.19 -8.98 -15.00
N TRP A 420 -18.26 -9.59 -14.46
CA TRP A 420 -18.21 -10.95 -13.93
C TRP A 420 -17.72 -11.96 -14.99
N PRO A 421 -16.84 -12.91 -14.64
CA PRO A 421 -16.32 -13.20 -13.30
C PRO A 421 -15.12 -12.37 -12.83
N HIS A 422 -14.41 -11.67 -13.70
CA HIS A 422 -13.26 -10.85 -13.32
C HIS A 422 -12.89 -9.88 -14.43
N PRO A 423 -12.13 -8.80 -14.12
CA PRO A 423 -11.61 -7.90 -15.14
C PRO A 423 -10.66 -8.61 -16.10
N LEU A 424 -10.92 -8.49 -17.40
CA LEU A 424 -9.99 -8.97 -18.42
C LEU A 424 -8.70 -8.13 -18.42
N PRO A 425 -7.52 -8.72 -18.68
CA PRO A 425 -6.27 -7.98 -18.80
C PRO A 425 -6.39 -6.75 -19.72
N GLY A 426 -6.03 -5.58 -19.21
CA GLY A 426 -6.06 -4.31 -19.97
C GLY A 426 -7.47 -3.74 -20.24
N LYS A 427 -8.55 -4.38 -19.80
CA LYS A 427 -9.91 -3.85 -19.94
C LYS A 427 -10.38 -3.24 -18.63
N GLN A 428 -10.77 -1.96 -18.66
CA GLN A 428 -11.31 -1.29 -17.48
C GLN A 428 -12.64 -1.96 -17.09
N PRO A 429 -12.83 -2.33 -15.82
CA PRO A 429 -14.12 -2.79 -15.30
C PRO A 429 -15.25 -1.81 -15.61
N SER A 430 -16.39 -2.33 -16.04
CA SER A 430 -17.56 -1.55 -16.45
C SER A 430 -18.75 -1.77 -15.53
N ASP A 431 -18.51 -2.21 -14.29
CA ASP A 431 -19.57 -2.37 -13.31
C ASP A 431 -20.19 -1.03 -12.96
N SER A 432 -21.45 -1.08 -12.56
CA SER A 432 -22.26 0.12 -12.33
C SER A 432 -23.28 -0.07 -11.22
N ILE A 433 -23.67 1.05 -10.61
CA ILE A 433 -24.90 1.14 -9.84
C ILE A 433 -25.95 1.75 -10.76
N VAL A 434 -27.03 1.01 -11.02
CA VAL A 434 -28.13 1.46 -11.87
C VAL A 434 -29.43 1.54 -11.07
N VAL A 435 -30.32 2.42 -11.50
CA VAL A 435 -31.65 2.63 -10.92
C VAL A 435 -32.68 2.31 -11.98
N LEU A 436 -33.58 1.38 -11.65
CA LEU A 436 -34.71 0.97 -12.48
C LEU A 436 -35.99 1.52 -11.85
N GLU A 437 -36.81 2.19 -12.65
CA GLU A 437 -38.04 2.83 -12.21
C GLU A 437 -39.22 2.32 -13.03
N ASP A 438 -40.32 2.02 -12.34
CA ASP A 438 -41.66 1.86 -12.90
C ASP A 438 -42.38 3.20 -12.73
N ARG A 439 -42.65 3.92 -13.83
CA ARG A 439 -43.24 5.25 -13.80
C ARG A 439 -44.74 5.23 -14.06
N ASN A 440 -45.26 4.16 -14.63
CA ASN A 440 -46.67 4.02 -14.96
C ASN A 440 -47.45 3.19 -13.92
N GLY A 441 -46.76 2.53 -12.98
CA GLY A 441 -47.31 1.75 -11.89
C GLY A 441 -47.84 0.37 -12.31
N ASP A 442 -47.43 -0.17 -13.46
CA ASP A 442 -47.87 -1.47 -13.95
C ASP A 442 -47.07 -2.65 -13.38
N GLY A 443 -46.04 -2.37 -12.58
CA GLY A 443 -45.15 -3.35 -11.99
C GLY A 443 -43.98 -3.73 -12.89
N GLU A 444 -43.79 -3.08 -14.03
CA GLU A 444 -42.63 -3.27 -14.92
C GLU A 444 -41.78 -2.00 -14.96
N ALA A 445 -40.45 -2.15 -14.90
CA ALA A 445 -39.57 -1.02 -15.06
C ALA A 445 -39.63 -0.50 -16.50
N ASP A 446 -39.79 0.82 -16.65
CA ASP A 446 -39.83 1.51 -17.94
C ASP A 446 -38.67 2.50 -18.11
N LYS A 447 -37.88 2.73 -17.06
CA LYS A 447 -36.75 3.66 -17.07
C LYS A 447 -35.51 3.07 -16.40
N HIS A 448 -34.37 3.25 -17.06
CA HIS A 448 -33.05 2.89 -16.57
C HIS A 448 -32.13 4.11 -16.48
N THR A 449 -31.52 4.30 -15.32
CA THR A 449 -30.56 5.37 -15.07
C THR A 449 -29.27 4.80 -14.52
N VAL A 450 -28.12 5.12 -15.12
CA VAL A 450 -26.81 4.82 -14.54
C VAL A 450 -26.50 5.87 -13.49
N PHE A 451 -26.43 5.47 -12.22
CA PHE A 451 -26.09 6.36 -11.11
C PHE A 451 -24.58 6.54 -10.96
N LEU A 452 -23.83 5.43 -11.08
CA LEU A 452 -22.38 5.42 -11.01
C LEU A 452 -21.83 4.31 -11.90
N ASP A 453 -20.74 4.58 -12.63
CA ASP A 453 -20.13 3.66 -13.60
C ASP A 453 -18.62 3.48 -13.40
N ARG A 454 -18.01 2.62 -14.23
CA ARG A 454 -16.57 2.33 -14.24
C ARG A 454 -16.06 1.86 -12.88
N LEU A 455 -16.90 1.09 -12.22
CA LEU A 455 -16.62 0.45 -10.95
C LEU A 455 -16.00 -0.91 -11.18
N ASN A 456 -15.24 -1.36 -10.20
CA ASN A 456 -14.94 -2.77 -10.00
C ASN A 456 -15.67 -3.17 -8.72
N LEU A 457 -16.83 -3.83 -8.85
CA LEU A 457 -17.65 -4.24 -7.71
C LEU A 457 -17.26 -5.63 -7.19
N LEU A 458 -16.40 -6.34 -7.91
CA LEU A 458 -15.95 -7.69 -7.65
C LEU A 458 -14.87 -7.76 -6.55
#